data_AF-A0A3D1QZA3-F1
#
_entry.id   AF-A0A3D1QZA3-F1
#
_cell.length_a   1.000
_cell.length_b   1.000
_cell.length_c   1.000
_cell.angle_alpha   90.00
_cell.angle_beta   90.00
_cell.angle_gamma   90.00
#
_symmetry.space_group_name_H-M   'P 1'
#
loop_
_entity.id
_entity.type
_entity.pdbx_description
1 polymer ?
#
loop_
_entity_poly.entity_id
_entity_poly.type
_entity_poly.pdbx_seq_one_letter_code
_entity_poly.pdbx_strand_id
1 'polypeptide(L)'
;MILTVASLFETTDTLLRAPARLLTRVAEGDRVEELPAQLVLIALSGLGLFGFVLGMTRSLLPGVVSSVKLGFVGLGALAVCIPALHVYGRVLGNDASPQQTVCEALVALATTGMTLVAMTPIWLVFTYFTSSYPLTMLGSIVALGLAGVRGMVVLMRAAKAQGRRVAHLAVWTAIYGLVGLQLAWIARPFVGAPDSRDDFVLLRPLERTAFDAVSRLMATNARSLFEPEARSLSYDLQPLPGHRVSDPRLANFGE
;
A
#
# COMPACT_ATOMS: atom_id res chain seq x y z
N MET A 1 7.00 -12.45 31.47
CA MET A 1 5.68 -11.85 31.76
C MET A 1 4.89 -11.91 30.47
N ILE A 2 3.60 -12.25 30.53
CA ILE A 2 2.88 -12.88 29.41
C ILE A 2 2.12 -11.80 28.63
N LEU A 3 2.25 -11.77 27.30
CA LEU A 3 1.40 -11.00 26.40
C LEU A 3 -0.08 -11.30 26.73
N THR A 4 -0.76 -10.36 27.39
CA THR A 4 -2.16 -10.55 27.79
C THR A 4 -3.12 -9.81 26.85
N VAL A 5 -4.33 -10.35 26.69
CA VAL A 5 -5.40 -9.68 25.95
C VAL A 5 -5.67 -8.28 26.52
N ALA A 6 -5.66 -8.12 27.85
CA ALA A 6 -5.84 -6.84 28.51
C ALA A 6 -4.77 -5.80 28.10
N SER A 7 -3.49 -6.19 28.07
CA SER A 7 -2.40 -5.29 27.63
C SER A 7 -2.52 -4.88 26.16
N LEU A 8 -2.96 -5.79 25.29
CA LEU A 8 -3.20 -5.50 23.88
C LEU A 8 -4.31 -4.47 23.70
N PHE A 9 -5.41 -4.60 24.45
CA PHE A 9 -6.51 -3.62 24.44
C PHE A 9 -6.06 -2.26 24.97
N GLU A 10 -5.29 -2.20 26.05
CA GLU A 10 -4.75 -0.94 26.58
C GLU A 10 -3.86 -0.21 25.55
N THR A 11 -2.96 -0.95 24.89
CA THR A 11 -2.11 -0.41 23.83
C THR A 11 -2.93 0.08 22.65
N THR A 12 -3.98 -0.66 22.26
CA THR A 12 -4.88 -0.26 21.17
C THR A 12 -5.67 1.00 21.53
N ASP A 13 -6.24 1.09 22.73
CA ASP A 13 -6.97 2.29 23.20
C ASP A 13 -6.04 3.51 23.26
N THR A 14 -4.82 3.32 23.77
CA THR A 14 -3.81 4.39 23.80
C THR A 14 -3.42 4.82 22.39
N LEU A 15 -3.23 3.89 21.46
CA LEU A 15 -2.90 4.16 20.06
C LEU A 15 -4.01 4.97 19.37
N LEU A 16 -5.28 4.65 19.63
CA LEU A 16 -6.42 5.34 19.04
C LEU A 16 -6.63 6.74 19.64
N ARG A 17 -6.52 6.89 20.97
CA ARG A 17 -6.78 8.16 21.66
C ARG A 17 -5.61 9.13 21.60
N ALA A 18 -4.40 8.61 21.80
CA ALA A 18 -3.21 9.44 22.00
C ALA A 18 -1.94 8.70 21.57
N PRO A 19 -1.74 8.46 20.26
CA PRO A 19 -0.60 7.69 19.77
C PRO A 19 0.75 8.38 20.08
N ALA A 20 0.75 9.71 20.24
CA ALA A 20 1.91 10.45 20.71
C ALA A 20 2.35 10.04 22.13
N ARG A 21 1.42 9.61 23.01
CA ARG A 21 1.75 9.10 24.35
C ARG A 21 2.49 7.77 24.31
N LEU A 22 2.20 6.90 23.33
CA LEU A 22 2.99 5.68 23.14
C LEU A 22 4.42 6.03 22.71
N LEU A 23 4.58 7.03 21.84
CA LEU A 23 5.91 7.47 21.38
C LEU A 23 6.72 8.17 22.49
N THR A 24 6.07 8.87 23.42
CA THR A 24 6.75 9.39 24.62
C THR A 24 7.13 8.26 25.59
N ARG A 25 6.23 7.28 25.85
CA ARG A 25 6.56 6.08 26.65
C ARG A 25 7.77 5.34 26.09
N VAL A 26 7.82 5.19 24.76
CA VAL A 26 8.96 4.58 24.05
C VAL A 26 10.23 5.40 24.27
N ALA A 27 10.18 6.73 24.14
CA ALA A 27 11.33 7.61 24.35
C ALA A 27 11.84 7.56 25.80
N GLU A 28 10.95 7.42 26.78
CA GLU A 28 11.26 7.28 28.20
C GLU A 28 11.80 5.89 28.57
N GLY A 29 11.68 4.90 27.66
CA GLY A 29 12.16 3.53 27.87
C GLY A 29 11.27 2.66 28.76
N ASP A 30 10.05 3.10 29.06
CA ASP A 30 9.12 2.38 29.94
C ASP A 30 8.46 1.20 29.21
N ARG A 31 8.61 -0.02 29.75
CA ARG A 31 7.96 -1.27 29.28
C ARG A 31 8.07 -1.54 27.76
N VAL A 32 9.23 -1.27 27.17
CA VAL A 32 9.45 -1.43 25.71
C VAL A 32 9.66 -2.88 25.25
N GLU A 33 9.78 -3.86 26.15
CA GLU A 33 10.09 -5.25 25.80
C GLU A 33 8.95 -5.98 25.08
N GLU A 34 7.71 -5.83 25.57
CA GLU A 34 6.53 -6.52 25.00
C GLU A 34 5.81 -5.68 23.93
N LEU A 35 6.08 -4.37 23.91
CA LEU A 35 5.41 -3.40 23.05
C LEU A 35 5.57 -3.68 21.54
N PRO A 36 6.74 -4.09 21.00
CA PRO A 36 6.89 -4.43 19.60
C PRO A 36 5.93 -5.54 19.16
N ALA A 37 5.79 -6.61 19.95
CA ALA A 37 4.91 -7.73 19.63
C ALA A 37 3.44 -7.29 19.58
N GLN A 38 3.02 -6.46 20.55
CA GLN A 38 1.66 -5.90 20.56
C GLN A 38 1.40 -5.02 19.33
N LEU A 39 2.32 -4.14 18.98
CA LEU A 39 2.18 -3.26 17.82
C LEU A 39 2.18 -4.05 16.50
N VAL A 40 2.96 -5.12 16.38
CA VAL A 40 2.93 -6.04 15.24
C VAL A 40 1.55 -6.69 15.11
N LEU A 41 0.99 -7.19 16.22
CA LEU A 41 -0.36 -7.79 16.20
C LEU A 41 -1.45 -6.80 15.81
N ILE A 42 -1.38 -5.55 16.31
CA ILE A 42 -2.32 -4.48 15.95
C ILE A 42 -2.16 -4.09 14.48
N ALA A 43 -0.93 -3.97 13.97
CA ALA A 43 -0.68 -3.69 12.56
C ALA A 43 -1.22 -4.81 11.67
N LEU A 44 -0.94 -6.07 12.01
CA LEU A 44 -1.39 -7.24 11.27
C LEU A 44 -2.91 -7.40 11.29
N SER A 45 -3.59 -7.07 12.39
CA SER A 45 -5.06 -7.14 12.43
C SER A 45 -5.69 -6.15 11.45
N GLY A 46 -5.18 -4.91 11.39
CA GLY A 46 -5.69 -3.89 10.47
C GLY A 46 -5.33 -4.11 9.00
N LEU A 47 -4.06 -4.42 8.72
CA LEU A 47 -3.60 -4.80 7.37
C LEU A 47 -4.30 -6.08 6.91
N GLY A 48 -4.41 -7.07 7.79
CA GLY A 48 -5.04 -8.35 7.48
C GLY A 48 -6.54 -8.21 7.19
N LEU A 49 -7.28 -7.46 8.01
CA LEU A 49 -8.71 -7.22 7.79
C LEU A 49 -8.97 -6.51 6.47
N PHE A 50 -8.25 -5.41 6.20
CA PHE A 50 -8.41 -4.68 4.95
C PHE A 50 -7.96 -5.50 3.74
N GLY A 51 -6.83 -6.21 3.85
CA GLY A 51 -6.34 -7.12 2.81
C GLY A 51 -7.32 -8.27 2.53
N PHE A 52 -7.99 -8.78 3.56
CA PHE A 52 -9.03 -9.80 3.42
C PHE A 52 -10.20 -9.28 2.59
N VAL A 53 -10.77 -8.13 2.96
CA VAL A 53 -11.90 -7.54 2.25
C VAL A 53 -11.50 -7.12 0.83
N LEU A 54 -10.29 -6.59 0.65
CA LEU A 54 -9.73 -6.23 -0.65
C LEU A 54 -9.67 -7.44 -1.60
N GLY A 55 -9.20 -8.59 -1.11
CA GLY A 55 -9.08 -9.81 -1.91
C GLY A 55 -10.37 -10.62 -2.05
N MET A 56 -11.35 -10.42 -1.16
CA MET A 56 -12.62 -11.13 -1.14
C MET A 56 -13.57 -10.61 -2.23
N THR A 57 -13.30 -10.98 -3.48
CA THR A 57 -14.16 -10.61 -4.62
C THR A 57 -15.22 -11.66 -4.90
N ARG A 58 -14.83 -12.94 -5.01
CA ARG A 58 -15.74 -14.06 -5.33
C ARG A 58 -15.74 -15.18 -4.30
N SER A 59 -14.63 -15.34 -3.56
CA SER A 59 -14.46 -16.39 -2.56
C SER A 59 -13.57 -15.92 -1.42
N LEU A 60 -13.57 -16.67 -0.31
CA LEU A 60 -12.83 -16.30 0.90
C LEU A 60 -11.31 -16.52 0.76
N LEU A 61 -10.89 -17.49 -0.05
CA LEU A 61 -9.48 -17.89 -0.16
C LEU A 61 -8.57 -16.76 -0.70
N PRO A 62 -8.91 -16.05 -1.79
CA PRO A 62 -8.15 -14.88 -2.23
C PRO A 62 -8.10 -13.76 -1.19
N GLY A 63 -9.14 -13.64 -0.35
CA GLY A 63 -9.15 -12.75 0.80
C GLY A 63 -8.08 -13.12 1.82
N VAL A 64 -8.04 -14.38 2.27
CA VAL A 64 -7.02 -14.86 3.23
C VAL A 64 -5.61 -14.65 2.69
N VAL A 65 -5.38 -14.96 1.41
CA VAL A 65 -4.07 -14.75 0.77
C VAL A 65 -3.70 -13.27 0.78
N SER A 66 -4.63 -12.39 0.42
CA SER A 66 -4.38 -10.96 0.33
C SER A 66 -4.16 -10.31 1.69
N SER A 67 -4.82 -10.83 2.73
CA SER A 67 -4.55 -10.50 4.15
C SER A 67 -3.09 -10.78 4.53
N VAL A 68 -2.61 -12.01 4.26
CA VAL A 68 -1.22 -12.39 4.55
C VAL A 68 -0.23 -11.55 3.74
N LYS A 69 -0.49 -11.36 2.44
CA LYS A 69 0.37 -10.56 1.56
C LYS A 69 0.49 -9.11 2.03
N LEU A 70 -0.61 -8.49 2.47
CA LEU A 70 -0.58 -7.10 2.91
C LEU A 70 0.20 -6.93 4.23
N GLY A 71 0.08 -7.90 5.14
CA GLY A 71 0.93 -7.99 6.32
C GLY A 71 2.42 -8.14 5.96
N PHE A 72 2.74 -9.03 5.01
CA PHE A 72 4.10 -9.20 4.49
C PHE A 72 4.65 -7.90 3.88
N VAL A 73 3.87 -7.18 3.07
CA VAL A 73 4.31 -5.90 2.49
C VAL A 73 4.61 -4.88 3.59
N GLY A 74 3.69 -4.70 4.54
CA GLY A 74 3.81 -3.70 5.60
C GLY A 74 5.02 -3.94 6.50
N LEU A 75 5.19 -5.17 7.00
CA LEU A 75 6.28 -5.54 7.91
C LEU A 75 7.60 -5.78 7.17
N GLY A 76 7.56 -6.38 5.98
CA GLY A 76 8.74 -6.64 5.17
C GLY A 76 9.43 -5.36 4.74
N ALA A 77 8.66 -4.36 4.28
CA ALA A 77 9.21 -3.04 3.97
C ALA A 77 9.85 -2.38 5.21
N LEU A 78 9.22 -2.56 6.39
CA LEU A 78 9.70 -1.99 7.64
C LEU A 78 11.03 -2.62 8.03
N ALA A 79 11.12 -3.96 7.98
CA ALA A 79 12.31 -4.73 8.31
C ALA A 79 13.51 -4.31 7.45
N VAL A 80 13.29 -4.09 6.16
CA VAL A 80 14.33 -3.62 5.24
C VAL A 80 14.74 -2.17 5.53
N CYS A 81 13.81 -1.31 5.94
CA CYS A 81 14.05 0.14 6.09
C CYS A 81 14.48 0.57 7.51
N ILE A 82 14.30 -0.26 8.54
CA ILE A 82 14.66 0.05 9.94
C ILE A 82 16.16 0.34 10.13
N PRO A 83 17.09 -0.45 9.56
CA PRO A 83 18.53 -0.19 9.73
C PRO A 83 18.91 1.21 9.26
N ALA A 84 18.37 1.65 8.11
CA ALA A 84 18.57 2.98 7.58
C ALA A 84 17.98 4.06 8.50
N LEU A 85 16.76 3.87 9.02
CA LEU A 85 16.14 4.79 9.98
C LEU A 85 17.02 5.02 11.20
N HIS A 86 17.54 3.93 11.77
CA HIS A 86 18.35 3.98 12.98
C HIS A 86 19.68 4.71 12.74
N VAL A 87 20.41 4.34 11.68
CA VAL A 87 21.71 4.94 11.36
C VAL A 87 21.58 6.43 11.02
N TYR A 88 20.63 6.80 10.14
CA TYR A 88 20.44 8.22 9.80
C TYR A 88 19.92 9.03 10.99
N GLY A 89 19.07 8.45 11.84
CA GLY A 89 18.65 9.06 13.09
C GLY A 89 19.86 9.42 13.96
N ARG A 90 20.74 8.44 14.22
CA ARG A 90 21.96 8.64 15.03
C ARG A 90 22.88 9.72 14.44
N VAL A 91 23.09 9.72 13.13
CA VAL A 91 23.91 10.73 12.43
C VAL A 91 23.35 12.15 12.60
N LEU A 92 22.02 12.29 12.73
CA LEU A 92 21.34 13.57 12.93
C LEU A 92 21.17 13.96 14.40
N GLY A 93 21.80 13.22 15.33
CA GLY A 93 21.76 13.49 16.77
C GLY A 93 20.52 12.94 17.48
N ASN A 94 19.85 11.92 16.92
CA ASN A 94 18.81 11.19 17.63
C ASN A 94 19.44 10.08 18.49
N ASP A 95 19.26 10.16 19.80
CA ASP A 95 19.83 9.19 20.76
C ASP A 95 18.97 7.94 20.97
N ALA A 96 17.91 7.77 20.17
CA ALA A 96 17.03 6.60 20.26
C ALA A 96 17.82 5.28 20.17
N SER A 97 17.45 4.32 21.03
CA SER A 97 17.94 2.95 20.97
C SER A 97 17.39 2.22 19.73
N PRO A 98 18.01 1.12 19.29
CA PRO A 98 17.49 0.31 18.18
C PRO A 98 16.05 -0.15 18.43
N GLN A 99 15.75 -0.59 19.67
CA GLN A 99 14.42 -1.02 20.06
C GLN A 99 13.41 0.14 20.05
N GLN A 100 13.80 1.33 20.50
CA GLN A 100 12.96 2.53 20.39
C GLN A 100 12.66 2.87 18.93
N THR A 101 13.66 2.78 18.05
CA THR A 101 13.49 3.02 16.61
C THR A 101 12.48 2.04 16.00
N VAL A 102 12.57 0.76 16.37
CA VAL A 102 11.60 -0.29 15.95
C VAL A 102 10.20 0.05 16.46
N CYS A 103 10.06 0.39 17.74
CA CYS A 103 8.78 0.77 18.32
C CYS A 103 8.16 2.00 17.64
N GLU A 104 8.95 3.04 17.36
CA GLU A 104 8.46 4.25 16.67
C GLU A 104 7.88 3.91 15.29
N ALA A 105 8.62 3.10 14.52
CA ALA A 105 8.20 2.64 13.21
C ALA A 105 6.94 1.75 13.28
N LEU A 106 6.86 0.87 14.29
CA LEU A 106 5.71 0.01 14.53
C LEU A 106 4.47 0.78 15.01
N VAL A 107 4.61 1.86 15.80
CA VAL A 107 3.48 2.73 16.17
C VAL A 107 2.89 3.38 14.92
N ALA A 108 3.74 3.85 14.00
CA ALA A 108 3.27 4.40 12.72
C ALA A 108 2.52 3.34 11.90
N LEU A 109 3.06 2.12 11.80
CA LEU A 109 2.44 1.02 11.06
C LEU A 109 1.14 0.51 11.71
N ALA A 110 1.09 0.41 13.05
CA ALA A 110 -0.11 0.04 13.79
C ALA A 110 -1.20 1.11 13.62
N THR A 111 -0.83 2.39 13.63
CA THR A 111 -1.77 3.49 13.31
C THR A 111 -2.33 3.36 11.90
N THR A 112 -1.47 3.04 10.92
CA THR A 112 -1.91 2.75 9.54
C THR A 112 -2.91 1.60 9.53
N GLY A 113 -2.62 0.49 10.22
CA GLY A 113 -3.52 -0.66 10.35
C GLY A 113 -4.88 -0.27 10.94
N MET A 114 -4.92 0.45 12.06
CA MET A 114 -6.17 0.91 12.67
C MET A 114 -6.96 1.87 11.77
N THR A 115 -6.26 2.70 10.99
CA THR A 115 -6.91 3.57 10.00
C THR A 115 -7.56 2.74 8.90
N LEU A 116 -6.93 1.63 8.47
CA LEU A 116 -7.52 0.70 7.51
C LEU A 116 -8.73 -0.06 8.08
N VAL A 117 -8.73 -0.40 9.36
CA VAL A 117 -9.94 -0.94 10.03
C VAL A 117 -11.09 0.04 9.88
N ALA A 118 -10.86 1.32 10.15
CA ALA A 118 -11.88 2.37 9.98
C ALA A 118 -12.32 2.57 8.52
N MET A 119 -11.43 2.35 7.54
CA MET A 119 -11.73 2.42 6.11
C MET A 119 -12.46 1.17 5.58
N THR A 120 -12.46 0.06 6.29
CA THR A 120 -13.05 -1.21 5.85
C THR A 120 -14.55 -1.12 5.50
N PRO A 121 -15.43 -0.51 6.32
CA PRO A 121 -16.84 -0.35 5.94
C PRO A 121 -17.03 0.56 4.72
N ILE A 122 -16.22 1.62 4.59
CA ILE A 122 -16.24 2.52 3.43
C ILE A 122 -15.82 1.76 2.17
N TRP A 123 -14.79 0.93 2.29
CA TRP A 123 -14.31 0.07 1.22
C TRP A 123 -15.38 -0.91 0.74
N LEU A 124 -16.08 -1.58 1.66
CA LEU A 124 -17.19 -2.49 1.32
C LEU A 124 -18.27 -1.79 0.50
N VAL A 125 -18.73 -0.62 0.95
CA VAL A 125 -19.73 0.19 0.22
C VAL A 125 -19.18 0.59 -1.16
N PHE A 126 -17.93 1.08 -1.23
CA PHE A 126 -17.30 1.46 -2.48
C PHE A 126 -17.26 0.30 -3.49
N THR A 127 -16.84 -0.89 -3.05
CA THR A 127 -16.79 -2.09 -3.92
C THR A 127 -18.15 -2.66 -4.26
N TYR A 128 -19.17 -2.44 -3.42
CA TYR A 128 -20.54 -2.85 -3.72
C TYR A 128 -21.12 -2.05 -4.90
N PHE A 129 -20.83 -0.76 -4.97
CA PHE A 129 -21.30 0.11 -6.06
C PHE A 129 -20.35 0.19 -7.27
N THR A 130 -19.12 -0.30 -7.16
CA THR A 130 -18.10 -0.20 -8.21
C THR A 130 -17.85 -1.56 -8.86
N SER A 131 -18.24 -1.72 -10.14
CA SER A 131 -17.97 -2.96 -10.90
C SER A 131 -16.69 -2.91 -11.74
N SER A 132 -16.04 -1.75 -11.85
CA SER A 132 -14.86 -1.58 -12.70
C SER A 132 -13.56 -1.90 -11.94
N TYR A 133 -12.83 -2.90 -12.43
CA TYR A 133 -11.54 -3.30 -11.87
C TYR A 133 -10.51 -2.16 -11.73
N PRO A 134 -10.34 -1.23 -12.71
CA PRO A 134 -9.40 -0.13 -12.56
C PRO A 134 -9.74 0.83 -11.42
N LEU A 135 -11.03 1.13 -11.19
CA LEU A 135 -11.44 1.97 -10.07
C LEU A 135 -11.24 1.24 -8.74
N THR A 136 -11.46 -0.07 -8.67
CA THR A 136 -11.12 -0.87 -7.48
C THR A 136 -9.62 -0.80 -7.19
N MET A 137 -8.77 -0.97 -8.20
CA MET A 137 -7.32 -0.81 -8.02
C MET A 137 -6.97 0.59 -7.49
N LEU A 138 -7.45 1.65 -8.15
CA LEU A 138 -7.17 3.03 -7.75
C LEU A 138 -7.67 3.33 -6.33
N GLY A 139 -8.90 2.90 -6.00
CA GLY A 139 -9.48 3.08 -4.68
C GLY A 139 -8.62 2.43 -3.59
N SER A 140 -8.09 1.23 -3.84
CA SER A 140 -7.25 0.54 -2.85
C SER A 140 -5.94 1.27 -2.59
N ILE A 141 -5.32 1.80 -3.64
CA ILE A 141 -4.12 2.64 -3.55
C ILE A 141 -4.43 3.92 -2.76
N VAL A 142 -5.57 4.56 -3.00
CA VAL A 142 -6.00 5.75 -2.26
C VAL A 142 -6.22 5.43 -0.78
N ALA A 143 -6.95 4.36 -0.46
CA ALA A 143 -7.22 3.95 0.92
C ALA A 143 -5.92 3.63 1.69
N LEU A 144 -5.03 2.85 1.07
CA LEU A 144 -3.70 2.53 1.62
C LEU A 144 -2.85 3.79 1.79
N GLY A 145 -2.88 4.69 0.81
CA GLY A 145 -2.16 5.98 0.85
C GLY A 145 -2.64 6.87 2.00
N LEU A 146 -3.95 7.05 2.17
CA LEU A 146 -4.53 7.84 3.26
C LEU A 146 -4.18 7.26 4.63
N ALA A 147 -4.27 5.94 4.78
CA ALA A 147 -3.88 5.26 6.01
C ALA A 147 -2.38 5.43 6.31
N GLY A 148 -1.52 5.28 5.31
CA GLY A 148 -0.08 5.49 5.43
C GLY A 148 0.28 6.93 5.82
N VAL A 149 -0.38 7.92 5.20
CA VAL A 149 -0.23 9.35 5.56
C VAL A 149 -0.63 9.59 7.00
N ARG A 150 -1.72 8.96 7.49
CA ARG A 150 -2.14 9.07 8.89
C ARG A 150 -1.06 8.56 9.85
N GLY A 151 -0.43 7.42 9.56
CA GLY A 151 0.70 6.87 10.32
C GLY A 151 1.92 7.79 10.31
N MET A 152 2.29 8.31 9.13
CA MET A 152 3.37 9.30 8.97
C MET A 152 3.14 10.56 9.80
N VAL A 153 1.91 11.11 9.78
CA VAL A 153 1.54 12.31 10.54
C VAL A 153 1.67 12.08 12.05
N VAL A 154 1.30 10.91 12.57
CA VAL A 154 1.52 10.57 13.98
C VAL A 154 3.00 10.64 14.32
N LEU A 155 3.82 9.96 13.54
CA LEU A 155 5.25 9.85 13.77
C LEU A 155 5.92 11.23 13.77
N MET A 156 5.63 12.05 12.75
CA MET A 156 6.18 13.40 12.62
C MET A 156 5.71 14.32 13.75
N ARG A 157 4.43 14.26 14.16
CA ARG A 157 3.92 15.09 15.25
C ARG A 157 4.59 14.76 16.59
N ALA A 158 4.78 13.48 16.88
CA ALA A 158 5.44 13.05 18.09
C ALA A 158 6.92 13.45 18.11
N ALA A 159 7.64 13.23 17.00
CA ALA A 159 9.03 13.67 16.88
C ALA A 159 9.16 15.20 17.05
N LYS A 160 8.26 15.98 16.44
CA LYS A 160 8.23 17.45 16.60
C LYS A 160 7.97 17.86 18.06
N ALA A 161 7.06 17.17 18.76
CA ALA A 161 6.78 17.42 20.17
C ALA A 161 7.98 17.14 21.09
N GLN A 162 8.88 16.24 20.68
CA GLN A 162 10.14 15.95 21.35
C GLN A 162 11.30 16.87 20.90
N GLY A 163 11.04 17.89 20.07
CA GLY A 163 12.08 18.78 19.53
C GLY A 163 13.00 18.15 18.48
N ARG A 164 12.67 16.96 17.96
CA ARG A 164 13.47 16.24 16.96
C ARG A 164 13.22 16.79 15.55
N ARG A 165 14.26 16.76 14.71
CA ARG A 165 14.15 17.11 13.29
C ARG A 165 13.27 16.10 12.56
N VAL A 166 12.19 16.54 11.91
CA VAL A 166 11.23 15.63 11.25
C VAL A 166 11.56 15.29 9.80
N ALA A 167 12.45 16.04 9.15
CA ALA A 167 12.74 15.89 7.72
C ALA A 167 13.26 14.48 7.38
N HIS A 168 14.13 13.91 8.21
CA HIS A 168 14.64 12.56 8.00
C HIS A 168 13.56 11.48 8.09
N LEU A 169 12.58 11.65 9.00
CA LEU A 169 11.43 10.75 9.13
C LEU A 169 10.53 10.82 7.90
N ALA A 170 10.35 12.01 7.33
CA ALA A 170 9.58 12.20 6.09
C ALA A 170 10.27 11.52 4.90
N VAL A 171 11.58 11.74 4.73
CA VAL A 171 12.37 11.09 3.67
C VAL A 171 12.37 9.57 3.86
N TRP A 172 12.59 9.09 5.08
CA TRP A 172 12.53 7.67 5.38
C TRP A 172 11.15 7.07 5.10
N THR A 173 10.08 7.77 5.45
CA THR A 173 8.71 7.29 5.17
C THR A 173 8.43 7.22 3.67
N ALA A 174 8.96 8.17 2.89
CA ALA A 174 8.89 8.11 1.44
C ALA A 174 9.62 6.87 0.89
N ILE A 175 10.83 6.58 1.38
CA ILE A 175 11.60 5.37 1.03
C ILE A 175 10.83 4.11 1.42
N TYR A 176 10.29 4.05 2.64
CA TYR A 176 9.45 2.95 3.10
C TYR A 176 8.24 2.72 2.17
N GLY A 177 7.57 3.79 1.74
CA GLY A 177 6.47 3.71 0.78
C GLY A 177 6.91 3.16 -0.59
N LEU A 178 8.08 3.56 -1.09
CA LEU A 178 8.63 3.06 -2.36
C LEU A 178 9.03 1.58 -2.29
N VAL A 179 9.67 1.17 -1.19
CA VAL A 179 9.99 -0.25 -0.94
C VAL A 179 8.71 -1.07 -0.78
N GLY A 180 7.73 -0.56 -0.05
CA GLY A 180 6.42 -1.18 0.11
C GLY A 180 5.69 -1.34 -1.22
N LEU A 181 5.74 -0.33 -2.10
CA LEU A 181 5.19 -0.41 -3.46
C LEU A 181 5.86 -1.52 -4.27
N GLN A 182 7.19 -1.64 -4.20
CA GLN A 182 7.93 -2.68 -4.90
C GLN A 182 7.63 -4.09 -4.33
N LEU A 183 7.51 -4.25 -3.01
CA LEU A 183 7.10 -5.51 -2.40
C LEU A 183 5.66 -5.88 -2.76
N ALA A 184 4.75 -4.90 -2.77
CA ALA A 184 3.39 -5.10 -3.24
C ALA A 184 3.39 -5.58 -4.68
N TRP A 185 4.21 -4.98 -5.54
CA TRP A 185 4.34 -5.39 -6.94
C TRP A 185 4.76 -6.84 -7.12
N ILE A 186 5.72 -7.31 -6.32
CA ILE A 186 6.18 -8.70 -6.29
C ILE A 186 5.05 -9.63 -5.79
N ALA A 187 4.29 -9.21 -4.79
CA ALA A 187 3.22 -10.00 -4.19
C ALA A 187 1.92 -10.05 -5.01
N ARG A 188 1.81 -9.30 -6.12
CA ARG A 188 0.59 -9.28 -6.95
C ARG A 188 0.21 -10.68 -7.45
N PRO A 189 -1.09 -10.98 -7.56
CA PRO A 189 -2.24 -10.07 -7.38
C PRO A 189 -2.79 -10.02 -5.93
N PHE A 190 -3.36 -8.87 -5.55
CA PHE A 190 -4.14 -8.69 -4.30
C PHE A 190 -5.66 -8.72 -4.52
N VAL A 191 -6.11 -8.51 -5.75
CA VAL A 191 -7.51 -8.58 -6.14
C VAL A 191 -7.58 -9.56 -7.30
N GLY A 192 -8.54 -10.48 -7.27
CA GLY A 192 -8.74 -11.46 -8.35
C GLY A 192 -8.84 -10.78 -9.71
N ALA A 193 -8.19 -11.33 -10.73
CA ALA A 193 -8.23 -10.75 -12.07
C ALA A 193 -9.61 -11.00 -12.72
N PRO A 194 -10.16 -10.04 -13.49
CA PRO A 194 -11.47 -10.19 -14.13
C PRO A 194 -11.55 -11.37 -15.12
N ASP A 195 -10.45 -11.66 -15.83
CA ASP A 195 -10.41 -12.61 -16.95
C ASP A 195 -9.99 -14.02 -16.56
N SER A 196 -9.40 -14.23 -15.39
CA SER A 196 -9.06 -15.55 -14.88
C SER A 196 -10.31 -16.16 -14.25
N ARG A 197 -11.13 -16.84 -15.05
CA ARG A 197 -12.42 -17.38 -14.61
C ARG A 197 -12.29 -18.47 -13.54
N ASP A 198 -11.18 -19.22 -13.43
CA ASP A 198 -11.13 -20.35 -12.48
C ASP A 198 -9.79 -20.60 -11.73
N ASP A 199 -8.65 -20.00 -12.12
CA ASP A 199 -7.38 -20.26 -11.42
C ASP A 199 -6.97 -19.12 -10.48
N PHE A 200 -6.96 -19.42 -9.19
CA PHE A 200 -6.32 -18.58 -8.18
C PHE A 200 -4.80 -18.58 -8.40
N VAL A 201 -4.27 -17.44 -8.87
CA VAL A 201 -2.82 -17.26 -9.08
C VAL A 201 -2.19 -16.69 -7.82
N LEU A 202 -1.36 -17.50 -7.14
CA LEU A 202 -0.67 -17.09 -5.92
C LEU A 202 0.32 -15.93 -6.17
N LEU A 203 1.14 -16.02 -7.21
CA LEU A 203 2.09 -14.99 -7.64
C LEU A 203 2.14 -14.96 -9.16
N ARG A 204 2.20 -13.77 -9.76
CA ARG A 204 2.49 -13.65 -11.19
C ARG A 204 4.00 -13.70 -11.45
N PRO A 205 4.43 -14.22 -12.63
CA PRO A 205 5.81 -14.08 -13.07
C PRO A 205 6.29 -12.62 -13.00
N LEU A 206 7.52 -12.44 -12.52
CA LEU A 206 8.12 -11.11 -12.43
C LEU A 206 8.62 -10.68 -13.81
N GLU A 207 7.78 -9.97 -14.56
CA GLU A 207 8.15 -9.48 -15.89
C GLU A 207 8.86 -8.11 -15.83
N ARG A 208 8.50 -7.23 -14.89
CA ARG A 208 8.96 -5.83 -14.76
C ARG A 208 8.82 -5.29 -13.33
N THR A 209 9.33 -4.09 -13.05
CA THR A 209 9.18 -3.39 -11.76
C THR A 209 7.90 -2.54 -11.70
N ALA A 210 7.52 -2.11 -10.48
CA ALA A 210 6.43 -1.16 -10.30
C ALA A 210 6.70 0.17 -11.01
N PHE A 211 7.95 0.62 -10.97
CA PHE A 211 8.41 1.86 -11.55
C PHE A 211 8.30 1.85 -13.09
N ASP A 212 8.60 0.71 -13.72
CA ASP A 212 8.43 0.55 -15.17
C ASP A 212 6.97 0.68 -15.60
N ALA A 213 6.05 0.19 -14.79
CA ALA A 213 4.62 0.27 -15.10
C ALA A 213 4.08 1.69 -14.96
N VAL A 214 4.47 2.40 -13.89
CA VAL A 214 4.08 3.80 -13.69
C VAL A 214 4.67 4.68 -14.80
N SER A 215 5.94 4.51 -15.14
CA SER A 215 6.58 5.32 -16.20
C SER A 215 5.94 5.10 -17.56
N ARG A 216 5.57 3.85 -17.90
CA ARG A 216 4.82 3.53 -19.12
C ARG A 216 3.43 4.14 -19.12
N LEU A 217 2.70 4.05 -18.01
CA LEU A 217 1.37 4.65 -17.91
C LEU A 217 1.46 6.16 -18.16
N MET A 218 2.41 6.84 -17.54
CA MET A 218 2.64 8.27 -17.73
C MET A 218 3.05 8.59 -19.17
N ALA A 219 3.96 7.81 -19.77
CA ALA A 219 4.39 8.01 -21.15
C ALA A 219 3.26 7.77 -22.17
N THR A 220 2.41 6.78 -21.94
CA THR A 220 1.25 6.51 -22.80
C THR A 220 0.20 7.60 -22.65
N ASN A 221 -0.11 8.02 -21.43
CA ASN A 221 -1.06 9.11 -21.18
C ASN A 221 -0.55 10.45 -21.72
N ALA A 222 0.74 10.77 -21.54
CA ALA A 222 1.36 11.97 -22.07
C ALA A 222 1.28 12.00 -23.60
N ARG A 223 1.67 10.91 -24.28
CA ARG A 223 1.53 10.79 -25.74
C ARG A 223 0.09 11.00 -26.20
N SER A 224 -0.88 10.47 -25.45
CA SER A 224 -2.29 10.64 -25.77
C SER A 224 -2.81 12.09 -25.67
N LEU A 225 -2.11 12.97 -24.94
CA LEU A 225 -2.42 14.39 -24.85
C LEU A 225 -1.76 15.20 -25.97
N PHE A 226 -0.59 14.77 -26.46
CA PHE A 226 0.18 15.46 -27.49
C PHE A 226 -0.16 15.01 -28.92
N GLU A 227 -0.74 13.82 -29.10
CA GLU A 227 -1.15 13.28 -30.41
C GLU A 227 -2.69 13.01 -30.46
N PRO A 228 -3.55 14.05 -30.40
CA PRO A 228 -5.00 13.87 -30.48
C PRO A 228 -5.50 13.39 -31.87
N GLU A 229 -4.77 13.70 -32.95
CA GLU A 229 -5.17 13.47 -34.35
C GLU A 229 -5.22 12.00 -34.78
N ALA A 230 -4.42 11.13 -34.17
CA ALA A 230 -4.48 9.68 -34.43
C ALA A 230 -5.82 9.07 -33.97
N ARG A 231 -6.50 9.72 -33.00
CA ARG A 231 -7.76 9.25 -32.44
C ARG A 231 -8.94 9.60 -33.35
N SER A 232 -8.98 10.79 -33.96
CA SER A 232 -10.03 11.15 -34.92
C SER A 232 -9.96 10.33 -36.21
N LEU A 233 -8.76 10.10 -36.76
CA LEU A 233 -8.60 9.29 -37.97
C LEU A 233 -9.07 7.84 -37.79
N SER A 234 -8.88 7.25 -36.59
CA SER A 234 -9.30 5.88 -36.30
C SER A 234 -10.83 5.70 -36.14
N TYR A 235 -11.54 6.77 -35.72
CA TYR A 235 -13.00 6.79 -35.71
C TYR A 235 -13.57 7.02 -37.11
N ASP A 236 -12.93 7.87 -37.92
CA ASP A 236 -13.35 8.18 -39.28
C ASP A 236 -13.09 7.04 -40.28
N LEU A 237 -12.11 6.16 -39.99
CA LEU A 237 -11.78 5.01 -40.82
C LEU A 237 -12.46 3.70 -40.40
N GLN A 238 -13.38 3.74 -39.44
CA GLN A 238 -14.19 2.56 -39.14
C GLN A 238 -15.20 2.39 -40.28
N PRO A 239 -15.07 1.35 -41.14
CA PRO A 239 -15.97 1.20 -42.26
C PRO A 239 -17.40 1.06 -41.73
N LEU A 240 -18.29 1.93 -42.20
CA LEU A 240 -19.72 1.83 -41.93
C LEU A 240 -20.17 0.38 -42.14
N PRO A 241 -20.94 -0.22 -41.21
CA PRO A 241 -21.41 -1.59 -41.36
C PRO A 241 -22.20 -1.69 -42.68
N GLY A 242 -21.61 -2.37 -43.65
CA GLY A 242 -22.16 -2.52 -45.01
C GLY A 242 -21.31 -1.95 -46.16
N HIS A 243 -20.22 -1.23 -45.91
CA HIS A 243 -19.32 -0.76 -46.98
C HIS A 243 -18.06 -1.62 -47.07
N ARG A 244 -18.06 -2.57 -48.02
CA ARG A 244 -16.83 -3.22 -48.50
C ARG A 244 -16.04 -2.19 -49.30
N VAL A 245 -14.84 -1.84 -48.85
CA VAL A 245 -13.88 -1.08 -49.66
C VAL A 245 -13.42 -1.98 -50.80
N SER A 246 -14.07 -1.86 -51.96
CA SER A 246 -13.64 -2.48 -53.20
C SER A 246 -12.61 -1.58 -53.88
N ASP A 247 -11.37 -1.58 -53.37
CA ASP A 247 -10.24 -1.00 -54.10
C ASP A 247 -9.39 -2.13 -54.72
N PRO A 248 -9.45 -2.33 -56.05
CA PRO A 248 -8.74 -3.40 -56.73
C PRO A 248 -7.20 -3.22 -56.76
N ARG A 249 -6.65 -2.14 -56.20
CA ARG A 249 -5.19 -1.87 -56.22
C ARG A 249 -4.38 -2.53 -55.10
N LEU A 250 -5.03 -3.11 -54.08
CA LEU A 250 -4.33 -3.74 -52.93
C LEU A 250 -4.20 -5.26 -53.03
N ALA A 251 -4.63 -5.88 -54.15
CA ALA A 251 -4.62 -7.34 -54.31
C ALA A 251 -3.26 -7.94 -54.74
N ASN A 252 -2.21 -7.13 -54.94
CA ASN A 252 -0.99 -7.55 -55.64
C ASN A 252 0.31 -7.46 -54.82
N PHE A 253 0.27 -7.64 -53.51
CA PHE A 253 1.49 -7.89 -52.74
C PHE A 253 1.29 -9.04 -51.76
N GLY A 254 1.44 -10.25 -52.30
CA GLY A 254 1.55 -11.50 -51.56
C GLY A 254 2.25 -12.55 -52.41
N GLU A 255 3.56 -12.72 -52.19
CA GLU A 255 4.22 -14.03 -52.15
C GLU A 255 4.99 -14.11 -50.83
#